data_AF-A0A960JPH8-F1
#
_entry.id   AF-A0A960JPH8-F1
#
_cell.length_a   1.000
_cell.length_b   1.000
_cell.length_c   1.000
_cell.angle_alpha   90.00
_cell.angle_beta   90.00
_cell.angle_gamma   90.00
#
_symmetry.space_group_name_H-M   'P 1'
#
loop_
_entity.id
_entity.type
_entity.pdbx_description
1 polymer ?
#
loop_
_entity_poly.entity_id
_entity_poly.type
_entity_poly.pdbx_seq_one_letter_code
_entity_poly.pdbx_strand_id
1 'polypeptide(L)'
;AALPDVPLSIDTYRLEVAEAALEAGASILNNIIGALHVEFAELAVRFGAAHVITHNPGAPKTKLLEDDRYGDVVTDVADYLADQLDLIRHLPGAVEATIVDPGVDLAKTPAQSLELLRRADEFDALGVPVLMAISRKDVIGAITLTPPEERLAGTLAAVGHLRTGGRRILRLHDVSEARRYLAVARHLDGLESLGADARLAPELRRKRALPEG
;
A
#
# COMPACT_ATOMS: atom_id res chain seq x y z
N ALA A 1 -14.14 -23.47 7.16
CA ALA A 1 -13.64 -23.55 5.77
C ALA A 1 -12.12 -23.44 5.81
N ALA A 2 -11.38 -24.05 4.90
CA ALA A 2 -9.94 -23.85 4.83
C ALA A 2 -9.63 -22.41 4.36
N LEU A 3 -8.59 -21.79 4.94
CA LEU A 3 -8.08 -20.50 4.51
C LEU A 3 -7.35 -20.64 3.15
N PRO A 4 -7.28 -19.57 2.35
CA PRO A 4 -6.49 -19.57 1.13
C PRO A 4 -4.98 -19.63 1.45
N ASP A 5 -4.20 -20.17 0.53
CA ASP A 5 -2.73 -20.25 0.61
C ASP A 5 -2.07 -18.91 0.19
N VAL A 6 -2.54 -17.81 0.78
CA VAL A 6 -1.98 -16.47 0.61
C VAL A 6 -1.99 -15.73 1.95
N PRO A 7 -1.01 -14.85 2.23
CA PRO A 7 -1.05 -14.03 3.44
C PRO A 7 -2.35 -13.21 3.53
N LEU A 8 -2.99 -13.27 4.69
CA LEU A 8 -4.21 -12.52 4.96
C LEU A 8 -3.87 -11.34 5.87
N SER A 9 -4.18 -10.14 5.40
CA SER A 9 -4.06 -8.91 6.17
C SER A 9 -5.41 -8.49 6.73
N ILE A 10 -5.46 -8.24 8.04
CA ILE A 10 -6.63 -7.62 8.69
C ILE A 10 -6.40 -6.10 8.78
N ASP A 11 -7.30 -5.34 8.16
CA ASP A 11 -7.32 -3.87 8.21
C ASP A 11 -8.36 -3.43 9.25
N THR A 12 -7.91 -3.02 10.43
CA THR A 12 -8.80 -2.65 11.53
C THR A 12 -8.16 -1.67 12.51
N TYR A 13 -8.99 -0.80 13.07
CA TYR A 13 -8.67 0.08 14.20
C TYR A 13 -9.23 -0.46 15.53
N ARG A 14 -9.88 -1.63 15.52
CA ARG A 14 -10.52 -2.26 16.69
C ARG A 14 -9.69 -3.45 17.13
N LEU A 15 -9.22 -3.41 18.38
CA LEU A 15 -8.32 -4.43 18.94
C LEU A 15 -8.98 -5.81 18.98
N GLU A 16 -10.25 -5.87 19.38
CA GLU A 16 -11.02 -7.11 19.45
C GLU A 16 -11.23 -7.76 18.08
N VAL A 17 -11.28 -6.96 17.00
CA VAL A 17 -11.36 -7.46 15.63
C VAL A 17 -10.00 -7.95 15.15
N ALA A 18 -8.92 -7.25 15.51
CA ALA A 18 -7.55 -7.66 15.20
C ALA A 18 -7.24 -9.03 15.83
N GLU A 19 -7.50 -9.18 17.13
CA GLU A 19 -7.28 -10.43 17.87
C GLU A 19 -8.06 -11.59 17.25
N ALA A 20 -9.37 -11.43 17.04
CA ALA A 20 -10.20 -12.48 16.44
C ALA A 20 -9.74 -12.87 15.02
N ALA A 21 -9.26 -11.92 14.22
CA ALA A 21 -8.75 -12.21 12.88
C ALA A 21 -7.42 -12.96 12.91
N LEU A 22 -6.51 -12.61 13.84
CA LEU A 22 -5.24 -13.29 14.03
C LEU A 22 -5.46 -14.73 14.54
N GLU A 23 -6.39 -14.94 15.49
CA GLU A 23 -6.81 -16.28 15.93
C GLU A 23 -7.38 -17.11 14.78
N ALA A 24 -8.11 -16.47 13.87
CA ALA A 24 -8.66 -17.10 12.68
C ALA A 24 -7.62 -17.34 11.57
N GLY A 25 -6.35 -16.96 11.76
CA GLY A 25 -5.25 -17.26 10.84
C GLY A 25 -4.79 -16.10 9.94
N ALA A 26 -5.20 -14.85 10.22
CA ALA A 26 -4.55 -13.69 9.59
C ALA A 26 -3.07 -13.60 10.01
N SER A 27 -2.20 -13.18 9.10
CA SER A 27 -0.76 -13.13 9.31
C SER A 27 -0.16 -11.72 9.19
N ILE A 28 -0.98 -10.73 8.83
CA ILE A 28 -0.58 -9.32 8.75
C ILE A 28 -1.61 -8.48 9.48
N LEU A 29 -1.19 -7.78 10.52
CA LEU A 29 -1.96 -6.76 11.21
C LEU A 29 -1.74 -5.41 10.55
N ASN A 30 -2.77 -4.86 9.90
CA ASN A 30 -2.73 -3.53 9.29
C ASN A 30 -3.57 -2.55 10.10
N ASN A 31 -2.90 -1.66 10.83
CA ASN A 31 -3.56 -0.62 11.61
C ASN A 31 -3.37 0.75 10.94
N ILE A 32 -4.47 1.42 10.66
CA ILE A 32 -4.50 2.75 10.05
C ILE A 32 -4.56 3.90 11.06
N ILE A 33 -4.63 3.62 12.37
CA ILE A 33 -4.54 4.64 13.41
C ILE A 33 -3.06 5.00 13.52
N GLY A 34 -2.72 6.27 13.27
CA GLY A 34 -1.32 6.65 13.06
C GLY A 34 -0.39 6.31 14.21
N ALA A 35 -0.87 6.51 15.43
CA ALA A 35 -0.10 6.33 16.65
C ALA A 35 0.12 4.85 17.01
N LEU A 36 1.30 4.55 17.57
CA LEU A 36 1.56 3.31 18.29
C LEU A 36 0.53 3.13 19.40
N HIS A 37 -0.45 2.30 19.12
CA HIS A 37 -1.21 1.59 20.14
C HIS A 37 -0.39 0.36 20.50
N VAL A 38 0.29 0.42 21.66
CA VAL A 38 1.16 -0.66 22.13
C VAL A 38 0.45 -2.01 22.10
N GLU A 39 -0.86 -2.02 22.34
CA GLU A 39 -1.71 -3.20 22.31
C GLU A 39 -1.71 -3.90 20.94
N PHE A 40 -1.68 -3.15 19.83
CA PHE A 40 -1.57 -3.74 18.48
C PHE A 40 -0.21 -4.37 18.25
N ALA A 41 0.85 -3.74 18.74
CA ALA A 41 2.20 -4.30 18.65
C ALA A 41 2.35 -5.56 19.51
N GLU A 42 1.76 -5.59 20.71
CA GLU A 42 1.69 -6.77 21.57
C GLU A 42 0.93 -7.92 20.90
N LEU A 43 -0.20 -7.63 20.22
CA LEU A 43 -0.90 -8.64 19.42
C LEU A 43 0.00 -9.19 18.30
N ALA A 44 0.71 -8.31 17.58
CA ALA A 44 1.61 -8.74 16.51
C ALA A 44 2.72 -9.66 17.02
N VAL A 45 3.35 -9.32 18.17
CA VAL A 45 4.33 -10.20 18.84
C VAL A 45 3.69 -11.53 19.23
N ARG A 46 2.54 -11.49 19.91
CA ARG A 46 1.89 -12.68 20.46
C ARG A 46 1.49 -13.70 19.38
N PHE A 47 1.07 -13.23 18.20
CA PHE A 47 0.67 -14.09 17.10
C PHE A 47 1.76 -14.29 16.03
N GLY A 48 2.94 -13.68 16.19
CA GLY A 48 4.00 -13.70 15.17
C GLY A 48 3.56 -13.07 13.85
N ALA A 49 2.67 -12.08 13.90
CA ALA A 49 2.12 -11.42 12.72
C ALA A 49 3.00 -10.25 12.28
N ALA A 50 3.06 -10.00 10.97
CA ALA A 50 3.66 -8.76 10.48
C ALA A 50 2.79 -7.56 10.88
N HIS A 51 3.40 -6.42 11.21
CA HIS A 51 2.69 -5.22 11.62
C HIS A 51 2.91 -4.07 10.62
N VAL A 52 1.83 -3.50 10.09
CA VAL A 52 1.87 -2.28 9.28
C VAL A 52 1.69 -1.07 10.18
N ILE A 53 2.69 -0.19 10.21
CA ILE A 53 2.65 1.12 10.85
C ILE A 53 2.27 2.15 9.80
N THR A 54 1.10 2.74 9.93
CA THR A 54 0.62 3.75 8.98
C THR A 54 0.80 5.15 9.56
N HIS A 55 1.27 6.13 8.79
CA HIS A 55 1.21 7.52 9.20
C HIS A 55 -0.20 8.09 8.94
N ASN A 56 -0.98 8.29 10.01
CA ASN A 56 -2.28 8.94 9.94
C ASN A 56 -2.55 9.79 11.19
N PRO A 57 -2.39 11.13 11.11
CA PRO A 57 -2.61 12.02 12.26
C PRO A 57 -4.09 12.23 12.58
N GLY A 58 -5.00 11.84 11.68
CA GLY A 58 -6.44 11.92 11.90
C GLY A 58 -6.96 10.71 12.67
N ALA A 59 -7.96 10.92 13.54
CA ALA A 59 -8.73 9.82 14.10
C ALA A 59 -9.43 9.02 12.97
N PRO A 60 -9.71 7.72 13.16
CA PRO A 60 -10.43 6.93 12.17
C PRO A 60 -11.71 7.63 11.71
N LYS A 61 -11.95 7.62 10.39
CA LYS A 61 -13.13 8.24 9.74
C LYS A 61 -13.22 9.77 9.86
N THR A 62 -12.16 10.45 10.30
CA THR A 62 -12.07 11.92 10.21
C THR A 62 -11.25 12.33 8.99
N LYS A 63 -11.77 13.29 8.22
CA LYS A 63 -10.98 13.99 7.19
C LYS A 63 -10.41 15.25 7.83
N LEU A 64 -9.10 15.27 7.99
CA LEU A 64 -8.37 16.40 8.55
C LEU A 64 -7.33 16.86 7.54
N LEU A 65 -7.70 17.86 6.75
CA LEU A 65 -6.87 18.43 5.69
C LEU A 65 -6.35 19.78 6.15
N GLU A 66 -5.08 19.81 6.54
CA GLU A 66 -4.37 21.01 6.99
C GLU A 66 -3.17 21.23 6.08
N ASP A 67 -3.16 22.38 5.40
CA ASP A 67 -2.11 22.71 4.43
C ASP A 67 -0.76 22.96 5.11
N ASP A 68 -0.76 23.49 6.33
CA ASP A 68 0.40 23.94 7.11
C ASP A 68 0.87 22.94 8.18
N ARG A 69 0.28 21.73 8.22
CA ARG A 69 0.66 20.70 9.19
C ARG A 69 2.12 20.30 9.12
N TYR A 70 2.67 20.27 7.91
CA TYR A 70 4.02 19.77 7.65
C TYR A 70 4.90 20.90 7.15
N GLY A 71 6.14 20.95 7.65
CA GLY A 71 7.18 21.78 7.04
C GLY A 71 7.60 21.17 5.71
N ASP A 72 7.96 19.89 5.74
CA ASP A 72 8.14 19.03 4.57
C ASP A 72 7.43 17.70 4.83
N VAL A 73 6.34 17.44 4.11
CA VAL A 73 5.50 16.27 4.39
C VAL A 73 6.25 14.94 4.24
N VAL A 74 7.29 14.86 3.41
CA VAL A 74 8.01 13.61 3.19
C VAL A 74 8.98 13.37 4.36
N THR A 75 9.74 14.40 4.73
CA THR A 75 10.66 14.36 5.87
C THR A 75 9.89 14.12 7.18
N ASP A 76 8.85 14.91 7.45
CA ASP A 76 8.08 14.81 8.70
C ASP A 76 7.42 13.43 8.85
N VAL A 77 6.92 12.84 7.74
CA VAL A 77 6.35 11.49 7.75
C VAL A 77 7.42 10.42 7.91
N ALA A 78 8.61 10.59 7.29
CA ALA A 78 9.70 9.63 7.43
C ALA A 78 10.25 9.60 8.86
N ASP A 79 10.45 10.78 9.47
CA ASP A 79 10.90 10.93 10.85
C ASP A 79 9.89 10.29 11.81
N TYR A 80 8.60 10.54 11.60
CA TYR A 80 7.54 9.89 12.37
C TYR A 80 7.60 8.36 12.31
N LEU A 81 7.70 7.80 11.09
CA LEU A 81 7.75 6.36 10.89
C LEU A 81 9.03 5.75 11.48
N ALA A 82 10.15 6.46 11.43
CA ALA A 82 11.40 6.06 12.08
C ALA A 82 11.23 5.97 13.60
N ASP A 83 10.63 6.99 14.22
CA ASP A 83 10.32 6.99 15.65
C ASP A 83 9.41 5.82 16.04
N GLN A 84 8.37 5.54 15.24
CA GLN A 84 7.48 4.40 15.50
C GLN A 84 8.22 3.05 15.38
N LEU A 85 9.09 2.90 14.37
CA LEU A 85 9.90 1.70 14.21
C LEU A 85 10.83 1.48 15.41
N ASP A 86 11.48 2.54 15.88
CA ASP A 86 12.36 2.48 17.04
C ASP A 86 11.59 2.12 18.30
N LEU A 87 10.39 2.68 18.52
CA LEU A 87 9.54 2.28 19.65
C LEU A 87 9.19 0.78 19.60
N ILE A 88 8.79 0.25 18.45
CA ILE A 88 8.43 -1.16 18.31
C ILE A 88 9.62 -2.08 18.55
N ARG A 89 10.83 -1.70 18.11
CA ARG A 89 12.06 -2.48 18.33
C ARG A 89 12.41 -2.65 19.81
N HIS A 90 11.98 -1.71 20.66
CA HIS A 90 12.23 -1.75 22.11
C HIS A 90 11.12 -2.47 22.89
N LEU A 91 10.07 -2.96 22.24
CA LEU A 91 9.03 -3.74 22.91
C LEU A 91 9.53 -5.16 23.26
N PRO A 92 9.10 -5.71 24.41
CA PRO A 92 9.39 -7.10 24.75
C PRO A 92 8.90 -8.06 23.66
N GLY A 93 9.79 -8.94 23.21
CA GLY A 93 9.47 -9.96 22.21
C GLY A 93 9.49 -9.48 20.75
N ALA A 94 9.88 -8.23 20.49
CA ALA A 94 10.18 -7.61 19.18
C ALA A 94 9.33 -8.09 17.99
N VAL A 95 8.53 -7.21 17.39
CA VAL A 95 7.79 -7.55 16.16
C VAL A 95 8.79 -7.95 15.05
N GLU A 96 8.75 -9.21 14.62
CA GLU A 96 9.75 -9.77 13.69
C GLU A 96 9.70 -9.12 12.31
N ALA A 97 8.52 -8.71 11.86
CA ALA A 97 8.29 -8.13 10.54
C ALA A 97 7.45 -6.86 10.64
N THR A 98 8.07 -5.72 10.32
CA THR A 98 7.38 -4.43 10.26
C THR A 98 7.32 -3.91 8.83
N ILE A 99 6.21 -3.28 8.49
CA ILE A 99 5.95 -2.60 7.22
C ILE A 99 5.53 -1.17 7.57
N VAL A 100 5.91 -0.19 6.77
CA VAL A 100 5.46 1.21 6.96
C VAL A 100 4.54 1.65 5.82
N ASP A 101 3.53 2.46 6.12
CA ASP A 101 2.66 3.11 5.13
C ASP A 101 2.72 4.63 5.35
N PRO A 102 3.24 5.43 4.40
CA PRO A 102 3.26 6.89 4.50
C PRO A 102 1.87 7.55 4.58
N GLY A 103 0.80 6.78 4.35
CA GLY A 103 -0.58 7.20 4.53
C GLY A 103 -1.01 8.21 3.47
N VAL A 104 -0.90 7.84 2.20
CA VAL A 104 -1.37 8.66 1.07
C VAL A 104 -2.87 8.95 1.25
N ASP A 105 -3.24 10.23 1.21
CA ASP A 105 -4.56 10.81 1.52
C ASP A 105 -5.11 10.51 2.93
N LEU A 106 -4.28 10.06 3.86
CA LEU A 106 -4.65 9.95 5.27
C LEU A 106 -4.28 11.25 5.98
N ALA A 107 -5.29 12.12 6.11
CA ALA A 107 -5.17 13.46 6.70
C ALA A 107 -4.05 14.31 6.04
N LYS A 108 -4.00 14.21 4.71
CA LYS A 108 -3.09 14.93 3.81
C LYS A 108 -3.85 15.45 2.61
N THR A 109 -3.51 16.65 2.14
CA THR A 109 -4.10 17.21 0.93
C THR A 109 -3.57 16.49 -0.32
N PRO A 110 -4.26 16.57 -1.47
CA PRO A 110 -3.75 16.01 -2.72
C PRO A 110 -2.32 16.44 -3.07
N ALA A 111 -1.95 17.69 -2.80
CA ALA A 111 -0.60 18.19 -3.04
C ALA A 111 0.43 17.51 -2.12
N GLN A 112 0.13 17.39 -0.83
CA GLN A 112 0.97 16.68 0.13
C GLN A 112 1.11 15.18 -0.23
N SER A 113 0.00 14.53 -0.60
CA SER A 113 -0.01 13.15 -1.07
C SER A 113 0.81 12.95 -2.34
N LEU A 114 0.78 13.91 -3.27
CA LEU A 114 1.59 13.86 -4.47
C LEU A 114 3.08 13.88 -4.12
N GLU A 115 3.50 14.69 -3.15
CA GLU A 115 4.90 14.72 -2.70
C GLU A 115 5.35 13.38 -2.12
N LEU A 116 4.50 12.70 -1.34
CA LEU A 116 4.78 11.34 -0.85
C LEU A 116 4.97 10.33 -1.99
N LEU A 117 4.18 10.43 -3.07
CA LEU A 117 4.33 9.57 -4.23
C LEU A 117 5.60 9.90 -5.01
N ARG A 118 5.86 11.19 -5.21
CA ARG A 118 6.98 11.70 -6.01
C ARG A 118 8.32 11.33 -5.39
N ARG A 119 8.42 11.40 -4.06
CA ARG A 119 9.64 11.17 -3.27
C ARG A 119 9.58 9.85 -2.48
N ALA A 120 8.80 8.88 -2.96
CA ALA A 120 8.58 7.64 -2.23
C ALA A 120 9.88 6.92 -1.86
N ASP A 121 10.92 7.01 -2.69
CA ASP A 121 12.23 6.34 -2.50
C ASP A 121 12.97 6.80 -1.25
N GLU A 122 12.66 7.99 -0.71
CA GLU A 122 13.22 8.44 0.57
C GLU A 122 12.80 7.55 1.74
N PHE A 123 11.63 6.91 1.66
CA PHE A 123 11.19 5.94 2.68
C PHE A 123 11.99 4.63 2.67
N ASP A 124 12.77 4.35 1.61
CA ASP A 124 13.60 3.14 1.57
C ASP A 124 14.73 3.18 2.61
N ALA A 125 15.12 4.39 3.05
CA ALA A 125 16.10 4.59 4.12
C ALA A 125 15.64 4.01 5.48
N LEU A 126 14.34 3.77 5.67
CA LEU A 126 13.79 3.15 6.89
C LEU A 126 14.15 1.66 7.01
N GLY A 127 14.66 1.04 5.95
CA GLY A 127 15.17 -0.34 5.97
C GLY A 127 14.10 -1.44 6.04
N VAL A 128 12.82 -1.06 5.95
CA VAL A 128 11.65 -1.97 5.99
C VAL A 128 10.79 -1.80 4.73
N PRO A 129 9.94 -2.78 4.37
CA PRO A 129 8.99 -2.61 3.28
C PRO A 129 8.09 -1.39 3.46
N VAL A 130 7.77 -0.75 2.34
CA VAL A 130 6.85 0.39 2.31
C VAL A 130 5.58 -0.02 1.58
N LEU A 131 4.46 -0.02 2.29
CA LEU A 131 3.13 -0.21 1.73
C LEU A 131 2.61 1.12 1.16
N MET A 132 2.14 1.08 -0.09
CA MET A 132 1.60 2.24 -0.80
C MET A 132 0.15 1.94 -1.20
N ALA A 133 -0.80 2.44 -0.41
CA ALA A 133 -2.22 2.37 -0.72
C ALA A 133 -2.63 3.51 -1.66
N ILE A 134 -2.57 3.28 -2.98
CA ILE A 134 -2.70 4.36 -3.99
C ILE A 134 -3.94 4.26 -4.88
N SER A 135 -4.68 3.15 -4.79
CA SER A 135 -5.77 2.89 -5.72
C SER A 135 -6.98 3.79 -5.49
N ARG A 136 -7.38 4.50 -6.56
CA ARG A 136 -8.57 5.37 -6.63
C ARG A 136 -8.54 6.55 -5.63
N LYS A 137 -7.36 6.90 -5.15
CA LYS A 137 -7.09 7.95 -4.17
C LYS A 137 -7.45 9.36 -4.68
N ASP A 138 -7.74 10.27 -3.75
CA ASP A 138 -8.12 11.67 -4.00
C ASP A 138 -6.98 12.43 -4.70
N VAL A 139 -5.71 12.13 -4.42
CA VAL A 139 -4.58 12.69 -5.19
C VAL A 139 -4.68 12.40 -6.69
N ILE A 140 -5.07 11.17 -7.07
CA ILE A 140 -5.27 10.81 -8.48
C ILE A 140 -6.45 11.60 -9.05
N GLY A 141 -7.56 11.64 -8.32
CA GLY A 141 -8.75 12.38 -8.74
C GLY A 141 -8.53 13.89 -8.90
N ALA A 142 -7.67 14.49 -8.07
CA ALA A 142 -7.31 15.89 -8.17
C ALA A 142 -6.49 16.18 -9.43
N ILE A 143 -5.64 15.25 -9.86
CA ILE A 143 -4.80 15.37 -11.06
C ILE A 143 -5.64 15.13 -12.33
N THR A 144 -6.47 14.09 -12.34
CA THR A 144 -7.21 13.66 -13.53
C THR A 144 -8.59 14.29 -13.65
N LEU A 145 -9.09 14.93 -12.59
CA LEU A 145 -10.46 15.48 -12.50
C LEU A 145 -11.55 14.43 -12.70
N THR A 146 -11.33 13.22 -12.16
CA THR A 146 -12.24 12.07 -12.33
C THR A 146 -12.77 11.50 -11.02
N PRO A 147 -13.97 10.89 -11.02
CA PRO A 147 -14.51 10.19 -9.86
C PRO A 147 -13.74 8.88 -9.59
N PRO A 148 -13.80 8.30 -8.38
CA PRO A 148 -12.99 7.14 -7.96
C PRO A 148 -12.98 5.96 -8.94
N GLU A 149 -14.12 5.61 -9.52
CA GLU A 149 -14.32 4.52 -10.48
C GLU A 149 -13.58 4.71 -11.80
N GLU A 150 -13.23 5.95 -12.17
CA GLU A 150 -12.53 6.30 -13.41
C GLU A 150 -11.02 6.49 -13.20
N ARG A 151 -10.52 6.28 -11.98
CA ARG A 151 -9.11 6.53 -11.62
C ARG A 151 -8.16 5.38 -11.94
N LEU A 152 -8.59 4.34 -12.67
CA LEU A 152 -7.73 3.19 -12.99
C LEU A 152 -6.47 3.61 -13.74
N ALA A 153 -6.60 4.37 -14.83
CA ALA A 153 -5.44 4.77 -15.64
C ALA A 153 -4.43 5.60 -14.83
N GLY A 154 -4.91 6.56 -14.03
CA GLY A 154 -4.07 7.35 -13.13
C GLY A 154 -3.43 6.50 -12.02
N THR A 155 -4.16 5.53 -11.46
CA THR A 155 -3.61 4.57 -10.50
C THR A 155 -2.47 3.76 -11.12
N LEU A 156 -2.64 3.26 -12.35
CA LEU A 156 -1.59 2.50 -13.05
C LEU A 156 -0.36 3.36 -13.37
N ALA A 157 -0.54 4.64 -13.67
CA ALA A 157 0.58 5.57 -13.81
C ALA A 157 1.37 5.71 -12.51
N ALA A 158 0.68 5.84 -11.36
CA ALA A 158 1.33 5.88 -10.04
C ALA A 158 2.02 4.54 -9.69
N VAL A 159 1.40 3.39 -10.02
CA VAL A 159 2.07 2.07 -9.93
C VAL A 159 3.34 2.05 -10.76
N GLY A 160 3.31 2.61 -11.97
CA GLY A 160 4.46 2.77 -12.85
C GLY A 160 5.62 3.57 -12.28
N HIS A 161 5.31 4.60 -11.50
CA HIS A 161 6.30 5.41 -10.78
C HIS A 161 6.86 4.65 -9.57
N LEU A 162 5.99 4.01 -8.79
CA LEU A 162 6.37 3.35 -7.53
C LEU A 162 7.02 1.98 -7.71
N ARG A 163 6.92 1.35 -8.90
CA ARG A 163 7.51 0.02 -9.14
C ARG A 163 9.04 0.04 -9.12
N THR A 164 9.65 1.19 -9.34
CA THR A 164 11.10 1.39 -9.28
C THR A 164 11.47 1.84 -7.87
N GLY A 165 12.63 1.42 -7.36
CA GLY A 165 13.08 1.73 -6.00
C GLY A 165 13.13 0.51 -5.08
N GLY A 166 12.97 0.73 -3.78
CA GLY A 166 13.07 -0.29 -2.73
C GLY A 166 11.87 -1.24 -2.61
N ARG A 167 11.70 -1.81 -1.41
CA ARG A 167 10.76 -2.91 -1.15
C ARG A 167 9.33 -2.40 -1.03
N ARG A 168 8.62 -2.27 -2.15
CA ARG A 168 7.22 -1.80 -2.18
C ARG A 168 6.18 -2.90 -2.06
N ILE A 169 5.12 -2.61 -1.30
CA ILE A 169 3.87 -3.39 -1.29
C ILE A 169 2.76 -2.47 -1.82
N LEU A 170 2.14 -2.81 -2.94
CA LEU A 170 1.09 -1.98 -3.54
C LEU A 170 -0.29 -2.50 -3.13
N ARG A 171 -1.09 -1.67 -2.46
CA ARG A 171 -2.46 -2.02 -2.08
C ARG A 171 -3.47 -1.44 -3.07
N LEU A 172 -4.14 -2.31 -3.83
CA LEU A 172 -4.94 -1.93 -5.00
C LEU A 172 -6.31 -2.63 -5.04
N HIS A 173 -7.32 -1.95 -5.58
CA HIS A 173 -8.63 -2.56 -5.87
C HIS A 173 -8.58 -3.40 -7.16
N ASP A 174 -7.97 -2.86 -8.22
CA ASP A 174 -7.96 -3.41 -9.58
C ASP A 174 -6.71 -4.29 -9.81
N VAL A 175 -6.66 -5.45 -9.12
CA VAL A 175 -5.47 -6.34 -9.07
C VAL A 175 -5.13 -6.94 -10.44
N SER A 176 -6.14 -7.33 -11.23
CA SER A 176 -5.93 -8.00 -12.53
C SER A 176 -5.26 -7.06 -13.55
N GLU A 177 -5.69 -5.81 -13.55
CA GLU A 177 -5.20 -4.71 -14.38
C GLU A 177 -3.77 -4.35 -13.97
N ALA A 178 -3.54 -4.18 -12.66
CA ALA A 178 -2.20 -3.89 -12.13
C ALA A 178 -1.19 -5.00 -12.42
N ARG A 179 -1.59 -6.27 -12.29
CA ARG A 179 -0.74 -7.42 -12.64
C ARG A 179 -0.38 -7.41 -14.13
N ARG A 180 -1.35 -7.12 -15.01
CA ARG A 180 -1.10 -7.00 -16.46
C ARG A 180 -0.13 -5.85 -16.77
N TYR A 181 -0.34 -4.70 -16.14
CA TYR A 181 0.53 -3.54 -16.25
C TYR A 181 1.97 -3.88 -15.83
N LEU A 182 2.15 -4.45 -14.63
CA LEU A 182 3.47 -4.83 -14.10
C LEU A 182 4.16 -5.90 -14.95
N ALA A 183 3.41 -6.88 -15.47
CA ALA A 183 3.97 -7.91 -16.35
C ALA A 183 4.59 -7.31 -17.62
N VAL A 184 3.88 -6.36 -18.26
CA VAL A 184 4.41 -5.64 -19.42
C VAL A 184 5.60 -4.76 -19.02
N ALA A 185 5.48 -4.01 -17.92
CA ALA A 185 6.56 -3.15 -17.43
C ALA A 185 7.87 -3.93 -17.20
N ARG A 186 7.79 -5.10 -16.57
CA ARG A 186 8.96 -5.97 -16.31
C ARG A 186 9.68 -6.41 -17.60
N HIS A 187 8.94 -6.65 -18.68
CA HIS A 187 9.55 -6.95 -19.99
C HIS A 187 10.21 -5.71 -20.59
N LEU A 188 9.59 -4.54 -20.46
CA LEU A 188 10.15 -3.28 -20.95
C LEU A 188 11.42 -2.88 -20.18
N ASP A 189 11.51 -3.21 -18.90
CA ASP A 189 12.71 -3.02 -18.08
C ASP A 189 13.82 -4.05 -18.35
N GLY A 190 13.55 -5.08 -19.15
CA GLY A 190 14.50 -6.16 -19.41
C GLY A 190 14.65 -7.18 -18.27
N LEU A 191 13.75 -7.17 -17.28
CA LEU A 191 13.72 -8.18 -16.19
C LEU A 191 13.18 -9.53 -16.66
N GLU A 192 12.40 -9.52 -17.75
CA GLU A 192 11.84 -10.68 -18.41
C GLU A 192 12.02 -10.54 -19.93
N SER A 193 11.94 -11.65 -20.67
CA SER A 193 12.11 -11.65 -22.12
C SER A 193 11.09 -12.56 -22.78
N LEU A 194 10.61 -12.15 -23.96
CA LEU A 194 9.85 -13.02 -24.84
C LEU A 194 10.82 -13.86 -25.68
N GLY A 195 10.49 -15.13 -25.89
CA GLY A 195 11.20 -15.97 -26.86
C GLY A 195 11.14 -15.35 -28.26
N ALA A 196 12.18 -15.52 -29.06
CA ALA A 196 12.24 -14.98 -30.43
C ALA A 196 11.13 -15.53 -31.36
N ASP A 197 10.63 -16.70 -31.02
CA ASP A 197 9.53 -17.39 -31.67
C ASP A 197 8.15 -17.03 -31.09
N ALA A 198 8.07 -16.14 -30.10
CA ALA A 198 6.80 -15.74 -29.49
C ALA A 198 5.82 -15.25 -30.57
N ARG A 199 4.64 -15.86 -30.63
CA ARG A 199 3.53 -15.47 -31.50
C ARG A 199 2.28 -15.34 -30.67
N LEU A 200 1.55 -14.25 -30.88
CA LEU A 200 0.21 -14.11 -30.32
C LEU A 200 -0.73 -15.13 -30.97
N ALA A 201 -1.54 -15.81 -30.16
CA ALA A 201 -2.54 -16.75 -30.66
C ALA A 201 -3.59 -16.01 -31.54
N PRO A 202 -4.02 -16.56 -32.69
CA PRO A 202 -4.93 -15.87 -33.62
C PRO A 202 -6.21 -15.33 -33.00
N GLU A 203 -6.80 -16.06 -32.05
CA GLU A 203 -8.02 -15.70 -31.32
C GLU A 203 -7.86 -14.47 -30.42
N LEU A 204 -6.64 -14.15 -30.00
CA LEU A 204 -6.34 -12.96 -29.20
C LEU A 204 -6.11 -11.71 -30.06
N ARG A 205 -6.02 -11.84 -31.40
CA ARG A 205 -5.82 -10.70 -32.32
C ARG A 205 -7.10 -9.96 -32.67
N ARG A 206 -8.26 -10.58 -32.48
CA ARG A 206 -9.57 -9.99 -32.84
C ARG A 206 -10.42 -9.88 -31.58
N LYS A 207 -11.19 -8.80 -31.48
CA LYS A 207 -12.19 -8.65 -30.41
C LYS A 207 -13.13 -9.84 -30.48
N ARG A 208 -13.30 -10.57 -29.38
CA ARG A 208 -14.35 -11.59 -29.27
C ARG A 208 -15.67 -10.86 -29.58
N ALA A 209 -16.38 -11.28 -30.63
CA ALA A 209 -17.71 -10.74 -30.88
C ALA A 209 -18.52 -10.94 -29.60
N LEU A 210 -19.09 -9.88 -29.06
CA LEU A 210 -20.08 -10.02 -27.99
C LEU A 210 -21.20 -10.88 -28.58
N PRO A 211 -21.72 -11.90 -27.87
CA PRO A 211 -22.92 -12.58 -28.32
C PRO A 211 -24.00 -11.51 -28.52
N GLU A 212 -24.61 -11.47 -29.72
CA GLU A 212 -25.80 -10.67 -29.97
C GLU A 212 -26.85 -11.10 -28.96
N GLY A 213 -27.32 -10.14 -28.15
CA GLY A 213 -28.40 -10.34 -27.18
C GLY A 213 -29.74 -10.53 -27.85
#